data_AF-A0A2V2X0S8-F1
#
_entry.id   AF-A0A2V2X0S8-F1
#
_cell.length_a   1.000
_cell.length_b   1.000
_cell.length_c   1.000
_cell.angle_alpha   90.00
_cell.angle_beta   90.00
_cell.angle_gamma   90.00
#
_symmetry.space_group_name_H-M   'P 1'
#
loop_
_entity.id
_entity.type
_entity.pdbx_description
1 polymer ?
#
loop_
_entity_poly.entity_id
_entity_poly.type
_entity_poly.pdbx_seq_one_letter_code
_entity_poly.pdbx_strand_id
1 'polypeptide(L)'
;MLHTLVALRCSQVQCLEEDEKCPDTFRRDDLVVVSDHALAKLRHRIEELAEEKRERRTNLKEMKLKLQQLQRERLAKQTLHAQWEEKVYEAMLLKFGRIVNLELLESISGCREVEELKERLRMEELAWEREIRKREKKILSLRETLQSRLVHNTHLLHDLGDQEDDRQEVERSLSQATQKVVSRMYDGSNVATAEDRRNLKFLIAAQQEEIDALQAEVSLLRSKGGYLYTPSPSFPT
;
A
#
# COMPACT_ATOMS: atom_id res chain seq x y z
N MET A 1 -1.25 45.48 12.47
CA MET A 1 -0.06 45.64 13.34
C MET A 1 -0.27 44.76 14.56
N LEU A 2 0.17 43.50 14.51
CA LEU A 2 0.06 42.59 15.66
C LEU A 2 1.20 42.94 16.63
N HIS A 3 0.89 43.66 17.70
CA HIS A 3 1.84 43.90 18.79
C HIS A 3 1.89 42.64 19.67
N THR A 4 2.80 41.72 19.35
CA THR A 4 3.11 40.59 20.23
C THR A 4 4.00 41.07 21.36
N LEU A 5 3.46 41.08 22.58
CA LEU A 5 4.17 41.46 23.79
C LEU A 5 4.90 40.22 24.32
N VAL A 6 6.23 40.20 24.22
CA VAL A 6 7.07 39.08 24.65
C VAL A 6 7.88 39.50 25.87
N ALA A 7 7.68 38.83 27.00
CA ALA A 7 8.48 39.04 28.21
C ALA A 7 9.74 38.17 28.14
N LEU A 8 10.91 38.79 28.09
CA LEU A 8 12.21 38.13 28.06
C LEU A 8 13.00 38.49 29.32
N ARG A 9 13.78 37.54 29.84
CA ARG A 9 14.79 37.81 30.88
C ARG A 9 16.02 38.45 30.22
N CYS A 10 16.75 39.32 30.93
CA CYS A 10 18.00 39.90 30.40
C CYS A 10 19.01 38.82 29.99
N SER A 11 19.00 37.65 30.64
CA SER A 11 19.84 36.49 30.29
C SER A 11 19.49 35.83 28.95
N GLN A 12 18.33 36.16 28.37
CA GLN A 12 17.84 35.61 27.09
C GLN A 12 18.04 36.60 25.93
N VAL A 13 18.63 37.78 26.20
CA VAL A 13 18.89 38.81 25.20
C VAL A 13 20.34 38.69 24.76
N GLN A 14 20.56 38.37 23.49
CA GLN A 14 21.88 38.41 22.85
C GLN A 14 21.88 39.57 21.85
N CYS A 15 22.82 40.51 22.02
CA CYS A 15 22.99 41.65 21.12
C CYS A 15 24.03 41.30 20.07
N LEU A 16 23.71 41.51 18.80
CA LEU A 16 24.60 41.21 17.65
C LEU A 16 25.36 42.46 17.15
N GLU A 17 25.29 43.59 17.86
CA GLU A 17 26.03 44.82 17.53
C GLU A 17 27.49 44.72 18.00
N GLU A 18 28.41 45.37 17.27
CA GLU A 18 29.87 45.30 17.48
C GLU A 18 30.33 45.69 18.90
N ASP A 19 29.51 46.44 19.63
CA ASP A 19 29.81 46.94 20.97
C ASP A 19 29.36 46.01 22.12
N GLU A 20 28.71 44.87 21.83
CA GLU A 20 28.17 43.89 22.81
C GLU A 20 27.28 44.46 23.94
N LYS A 21 26.88 45.74 23.85
CA LYS A 21 26.06 46.41 24.86
C LYS A 21 24.58 46.13 24.62
N CYS A 22 23.86 45.83 25.70
CA CYS A 22 22.40 45.78 25.67
C CYS A 22 21.84 47.19 25.41
N PRO A 23 20.92 47.38 24.44
CA PRO A 23 20.32 48.68 24.20
C PRO A 23 19.60 49.20 25.45
N ASP A 24 19.73 50.51 25.71
CA ASP A 24 19.05 51.17 26.82
C ASP A 24 17.52 51.14 26.69
N THR A 25 16.98 50.82 25.51
CA THR A 25 15.53 50.76 25.27
C THR A 25 15.14 49.71 24.22
N PHE A 26 14.35 48.70 24.62
CA PHE A 26 13.81 47.65 23.73
C PHE A 26 12.55 48.05 22.94
N ARG A 27 12.28 49.35 22.81
CA ARG A 27 11.08 49.91 22.13
C ARG A 27 11.39 50.46 20.74
N ARG A 28 12.33 49.84 20.04
CA ARG A 28 12.66 50.19 18.65
C ARG A 28 11.94 49.23 17.71
N ASP A 29 11.39 49.77 16.62
CA ASP A 29 10.76 48.96 15.55
C ASP A 29 11.76 48.06 14.80
N ASP A 30 13.05 48.23 15.08
CA ASP A 30 14.18 47.51 14.47
C ASP A 30 14.55 46.20 15.20
N LEU A 31 13.82 45.82 16.26
CA LEU A 31 14.14 44.66 17.11
C LEU A 31 13.43 43.39 16.63
N VAL A 32 14.21 42.39 16.21
CA VAL A 32 13.70 41.08 15.80
C VAL A 32 14.00 40.05 16.89
N VAL A 33 12.94 39.52 17.50
CA VAL A 33 13.06 38.40 18.44
C VAL A 33 13.04 37.09 17.66
N VAL A 34 14.15 36.36 17.70
CA VAL A 34 14.28 35.04 17.07
C VAL A 34 14.53 34.01 18.17
N SER A 35 13.88 32.85 18.08
CA SER A 35 14.18 31.75 18.99
C SER A 35 15.55 31.15 18.65
N ASP A 36 16.32 30.74 19.67
CA ASP A 36 17.63 30.12 19.48
C ASP A 36 17.55 28.88 18.57
N HIS A 37 16.46 28.11 18.68
CA HIS A 37 16.23 26.97 17.81
C HIS A 37 16.01 27.38 16.35
N ALA A 38 15.25 28.45 16.09
CA ALA A 38 15.07 28.96 14.72
C ALA A 38 16.38 29.52 14.15
N LEU A 39 17.19 30.18 14.98
CA LEU A 39 18.49 30.72 14.58
C LEU A 39 19.51 29.61 14.31
N ALA A 40 19.56 28.56 15.15
CA ALA A 40 20.40 27.38 14.93
C ALA A 40 19.98 26.64 13.65
N LYS A 41 18.66 26.46 13.44
CA LYS A 41 18.13 25.86 12.21
C LYS A 41 18.47 26.68 10.97
N LEU A 42 18.41 28.00 11.05
CA LEU A 42 18.78 28.90 9.95
C LEU A 42 20.27 28.80 9.64
N ARG A 43 21.15 28.79 10.66
CA ARG A 43 22.60 28.61 10.48
C ARG A 43 22.92 27.29 9.80
N HIS A 44 22.36 26.19 10.30
CA HIS A 44 22.51 24.86 9.68
C HIS A 44 22.04 24.87 8.22
N ARG A 45 20.89 25.50 7.95
CA ARG A 45 20.36 25.59 6.58
C ARG A 45 21.25 26.43 5.65
N ILE A 46 21.88 27.49 6.17
CA ILE A 46 22.82 28.31 5.40
C ILE A 46 24.07 27.48 5.05
N GLU A 47 24.59 26.69 6.00
CA GLU A 47 25.72 25.79 5.77
C GLU A 47 25.39 24.72 4.72
N GLU A 48 24.26 24.02 4.86
CA GLU A 48 23.77 23.07 3.86
C GLU A 48 23.67 23.71 2.47
N LEU A 49 23.04 24.89 2.36
CA LEU A 49 22.89 25.59 1.08
C LEU A 49 24.24 26.04 0.51
N ALA A 50 25.21 26.38 1.35
CA ALA A 50 26.56 26.73 0.91
C ALA A 50 27.29 25.50 0.34
N GLU A 51 27.11 24.33 0.96
CA GLU A 51 27.64 23.06 0.47
C GLU A 51 26.98 22.64 -0.84
N GLU A 52 25.64 22.63 -0.90
CA GLU A 52 24.88 22.33 -2.12
C GLU A 52 25.29 23.27 -3.27
N LYS A 53 25.46 24.56 -2.99
CA LYS A 53 25.89 25.55 -4.00
C LYS A 53 27.30 25.27 -4.50
N ARG A 54 28.21 24.79 -3.63
CA ARG A 54 29.57 24.41 -4.00
C ARG A 54 29.55 23.19 -4.93
N GLU A 55 28.81 22.15 -4.55
CA GLU A 55 28.66 20.93 -5.33
C GLU A 55 27.98 21.17 -6.69
N ARG A 56 26.90 21.96 -6.73
CA ARG A 56 26.28 22.34 -8.01
C ARG A 56 27.24 23.11 -8.91
N ARG A 57 28.13 23.94 -8.35
CA ARG A 57 29.15 24.67 -9.12
C ARG A 57 30.23 23.74 -9.67
N THR A 58 30.68 22.72 -8.93
CA THR A 58 31.64 21.73 -9.45
C THR A 58 31.00 20.90 -10.56
N ASN A 59 29.79 20.40 -10.35
CA ASN A 59 29.05 19.63 -11.35
C ASN A 59 28.83 20.43 -12.64
N LEU A 60 28.46 21.72 -12.54
CA LEU A 60 28.29 22.57 -13.71
C LEU A 60 29.60 22.79 -14.48
N LYS A 61 30.76 22.88 -13.79
CA LYS A 61 32.07 22.97 -14.45
C LYS A 61 32.39 21.67 -15.19
N GLU A 62 32.20 20.53 -14.55
CA GLU A 62 32.45 19.21 -15.15
C GLU A 62 31.56 18.97 -16.37
N MET A 63 30.27 19.29 -16.27
CA MET A 63 29.34 19.15 -17.40
C MET A 63 29.70 20.08 -18.56
N LYS A 64 30.18 21.29 -18.29
CA LYS A 64 30.68 22.20 -19.35
C LYS A 64 31.91 21.62 -20.05
N LEU A 65 32.86 21.05 -19.31
CA LEU A 65 34.04 20.39 -19.89
C LEU A 65 33.62 19.20 -20.75
N LYS A 66 32.71 18.36 -20.25
CA LYS A 66 32.18 17.21 -20.98
C LYS A 66 31.44 17.63 -22.26
N LEU A 67 30.65 18.70 -22.21
CA LEU A 67 29.98 19.24 -23.39
C LEU A 67 30.99 19.68 -24.46
N GLN A 68 32.03 20.42 -24.06
CA GLN A 68 33.08 20.85 -24.99
C GLN A 68 33.82 19.66 -25.62
N GLN A 69 34.13 18.63 -24.82
CA GLN A 69 34.73 17.41 -25.32
C GLN A 69 33.82 16.71 -26.35
N LEU A 70 32.55 16.48 -26.01
CA LEU A 70 31.59 15.84 -26.91
C LEU A 70 31.37 16.64 -28.20
N GLN A 71 31.38 17.98 -28.12
CA GLN A 71 31.28 18.83 -29.31
C GLN A 71 32.49 18.65 -30.24
N ARG A 72 33.71 18.57 -29.70
CA ARG A 72 34.92 18.30 -30.49
C ARG A 72 34.89 16.90 -31.10
N GLU A 73 34.51 15.90 -30.33
CA GLU A 73 34.36 14.51 -30.82
C GLU A 73 33.30 14.42 -31.92
N ARG A 74 32.16 15.11 -31.76
CA ARG A 74 31.11 15.17 -32.79
C ARG A 74 31.65 15.79 -34.07
N LEU A 75 32.34 16.92 -33.99
CA LEU A 75 32.93 17.58 -35.15
C LEU A 75 33.95 16.67 -35.85
N ALA A 76 34.83 15.99 -35.10
CA ALA A 76 35.80 15.06 -35.66
C ALA A 76 35.14 13.84 -36.34
N LYS A 77 34.05 13.31 -35.76
CA LYS A 77 33.28 12.23 -36.40
C LYS A 77 32.54 12.70 -37.64
N GLN A 78 32.03 13.94 -37.65
CA GLN A 78 31.37 14.53 -38.82
C GLN A 78 32.35 14.75 -39.98
N THR A 79 33.56 15.26 -39.70
CA THR A 79 34.58 15.41 -40.75
C THR A 79 35.04 14.06 -41.28
N LEU A 80 35.24 13.08 -40.39
CA LEU A 80 35.56 11.70 -40.80
C LEU A 80 34.43 11.10 -41.65
N HIS A 81 33.17 11.30 -41.27
CA HIS A 81 32.03 10.82 -42.03
C HIS A 81 31.99 11.43 -43.43
N ALA A 82 32.14 12.75 -43.56
CA ALA A 82 32.18 13.42 -44.85
C ALA A 82 33.33 12.90 -45.74
N GLN A 83 34.51 12.65 -45.18
CA GLN A 83 35.63 12.04 -45.91
C GLN A 83 35.31 10.62 -46.41
N TRP A 84 34.61 9.82 -45.60
CA TRP A 84 34.17 8.50 -46.01
C TRP A 84 33.07 8.55 -47.05
N GLU A 85 32.12 9.47 -46.93
CA GLU A 85 31.07 9.70 -47.93
C GLU A 85 31.68 10.05 -49.29
N GLU A 86 32.68 10.95 -49.32
CA GLU A 86 33.40 11.32 -50.54
C GLU A 86 34.16 10.13 -51.14
N LYS A 87 34.90 9.36 -50.32
CA LYS A 87 35.58 8.14 -50.79
C LYS A 87 34.62 7.08 -51.33
N VAL A 88 33.46 6.91 -50.69
CA VAL A 88 32.43 5.98 -51.14
C VAL A 88 31.81 6.47 -52.45
N TYR A 89 31.56 7.77 -52.57
CA TYR A 89 31.10 8.40 -53.81
C TYR A 89 32.07 8.17 -54.97
N GLU A 90 33.36 8.44 -54.77
CA GLU A 90 34.40 8.18 -55.77
C GLU A 90 34.46 6.70 -56.15
N ALA A 91 34.44 5.80 -55.16
CA ALA A 91 34.48 4.35 -55.40
C ALA A 91 33.26 3.87 -56.18
N MET A 92 32.06 4.40 -55.91
CA MET A 92 30.85 4.08 -56.65
C MET A 92 30.92 4.56 -58.10
N LEU A 93 31.38 5.80 -58.32
CA LEU A 93 31.53 6.35 -59.66
C LEU A 93 32.56 5.55 -60.46
N LEU A 94 33.69 5.18 -59.85
CA LEU A 94 34.76 4.44 -60.51
C LEU A 94 34.35 2.99 -60.84
N LYS A 95 33.60 2.32 -59.96
CA LYS A 95 33.19 0.92 -60.15
C LYS A 95 31.94 0.77 -61.02
N PHE A 96 30.98 1.68 -60.89
CA PHE A 96 29.65 1.53 -61.49
C PHE A 96 29.30 2.62 -62.50
N GLY A 97 30.11 3.67 -62.63
CA GLY A 97 29.85 4.81 -63.53
C GLY A 97 28.66 5.68 -63.12
N ARG A 98 28.01 5.37 -61.99
CA ARG A 98 26.85 6.08 -61.44
C ARG A 98 26.77 5.89 -59.94
N ILE A 99 26.08 6.80 -59.26
CA ILE A 99 25.74 6.64 -57.85
C ILE A 99 24.70 5.52 -57.73
N VAL A 100 25.02 4.48 -56.97
CA VAL A 100 24.13 3.35 -56.73
C VAL A 100 23.55 3.48 -55.34
N ASN A 101 22.22 3.44 -55.20
CA ASN A 101 21.59 3.34 -53.89
C ASN A 101 21.76 1.90 -53.39
N LEU A 102 22.75 1.69 -52.53
CA LEU A 102 23.08 0.37 -52.00
C LEU A 102 21.97 -0.20 -51.11
N GLU A 103 21.18 0.62 -50.41
CA GLU A 103 20.04 0.16 -49.62
C GLU A 103 18.89 -0.32 -50.50
N LEU A 104 18.63 0.37 -51.61
CA LEU A 104 17.67 -0.09 -52.62
C LEU A 104 18.18 -1.37 -53.30
N LEU A 105 19.48 -1.46 -53.58
CA LEU A 105 20.07 -2.66 -54.16
C LEU A 105 20.00 -3.83 -53.17
N GLU A 106 20.29 -3.62 -51.88
CA GLU A 106 20.25 -4.63 -50.82
C GLU A 106 18.83 -5.10 -50.50
N SER A 107 17.84 -4.21 -50.58
CA SER A 107 16.42 -4.59 -50.48
C SER A 107 15.92 -5.35 -51.71
N ILE A 108 16.45 -5.07 -52.90
CA ILE A 108 16.15 -5.83 -54.12
C ILE A 108 16.94 -7.14 -54.18
N SER A 109 18.16 -7.17 -53.62
CA SER A 109 19.08 -8.31 -53.60
C SER A 109 19.05 -9.06 -52.26
N GLY A 110 17.92 -8.98 -51.54
CA GLY A 110 17.71 -9.40 -50.16
C GLY A 110 18.73 -10.44 -49.67
N CYS A 111 19.61 -10.02 -48.76
CA CYS A 111 20.42 -10.98 -48.02
C CYS A 111 19.45 -11.81 -47.17
N ARG A 112 19.15 -13.02 -47.62
CA ARG A 112 18.21 -13.96 -47.00
C ARG A 112 18.39 -14.07 -45.48
N GLU A 113 19.62 -13.96 -45.00
CA GLU A 113 19.96 -13.98 -43.58
C GLU A 113 19.33 -12.81 -42.78
N VAL A 114 19.27 -11.61 -43.38
CA VAL A 114 18.68 -10.42 -42.75
C VAL A 114 17.16 -10.53 -42.69
N GLU A 115 16.52 -11.07 -43.73
CA GLU A 115 15.07 -11.33 -43.71
C GLU A 115 14.71 -12.43 -42.70
N GLU A 116 15.50 -13.50 -42.63
CA GLU A 116 15.33 -14.56 -41.63
C GLU A 116 15.53 -14.06 -40.19
N LEU A 117 16.42 -13.08 -39.97
CA LEU A 117 16.59 -12.44 -38.66
C LEU A 117 15.42 -11.52 -38.31
N LYS A 118 14.91 -10.74 -39.27
CA LYS A 118 13.72 -9.89 -39.07
C LYS A 118 12.49 -10.72 -38.75
N GLU A 119 12.29 -11.85 -39.44
CA GLU A 119 11.16 -12.73 -39.17
C GLU A 119 11.29 -13.41 -37.80
N ARG A 120 12.50 -13.83 -37.41
CA ARG A 120 12.76 -14.36 -36.06
C ARG A 120 12.44 -13.33 -34.98
N LEU A 121 12.91 -12.09 -35.14
CA LEU A 121 12.61 -10.99 -34.21
C LEU A 121 11.10 -10.77 -34.10
N ARG A 122 10.40 -10.72 -35.23
CA ARG A 122 8.94 -10.55 -35.26
C ARG A 122 8.20 -11.67 -34.52
N MET A 123 8.66 -12.92 -34.66
CA MET A 123 8.08 -14.06 -33.97
C MET A 123 8.32 -14.01 -32.46
N GLU A 124 9.51 -13.56 -32.03
CA GLU A 124 9.81 -13.33 -30.62
C GLU A 124 8.97 -12.20 -30.03
N GLU A 125 8.88 -11.04 -30.69
CA GLU A 125 8.04 -9.92 -30.27
C GLU A 125 6.59 -10.35 -30.05
N LEU A 126 6.06 -11.15 -30.97
CA LEU A 126 4.68 -11.64 -30.90
C LEU A 126 4.49 -12.67 -29.78
N ALA A 127 5.51 -13.48 -29.48
CA ALA A 127 5.51 -14.37 -28.31
C ALA A 127 5.52 -13.56 -27.00
N TRP A 128 6.38 -12.54 -26.90
CA TRP A 128 6.44 -11.64 -25.74
C TRP A 128 5.13 -10.88 -25.53
N GLU A 129 4.51 -10.37 -26.59
CA GLU A 129 3.22 -9.68 -26.50
C GLU A 129 2.13 -10.62 -25.95
N ARG A 130 2.10 -11.89 -26.38
CA ARG A 130 1.19 -12.89 -25.84
C ARG A 130 1.44 -13.17 -24.35
N GLU A 131 2.70 -13.23 -23.92
CA GLU A 131 3.03 -13.41 -22.51
C GLU A 131 2.61 -12.22 -21.66
N ILE A 132 2.86 -11.00 -22.14
CA ILE A 132 2.45 -9.77 -21.46
C ILE A 132 0.93 -9.78 -21.26
N ARG A 133 0.16 -10.03 -22.32
CA ARG A 133 -1.31 -10.12 -22.23
C ARG A 133 -1.77 -11.20 -21.25
N LYS A 134 -1.08 -12.35 -21.17
CA LYS A 134 -1.40 -13.40 -20.18
C LYS A 134 -1.13 -12.92 -18.75
N ARG A 135 0.02 -12.27 -18.52
CA ARG A 135 0.39 -11.73 -17.20
C ARG A 135 -0.57 -10.63 -16.76
N GLU A 136 -0.96 -9.73 -17.66
CA GLU A 136 -1.95 -8.68 -17.40
C GLU A 136 -3.31 -9.26 -17.01
N LYS A 137 -3.83 -10.24 -17.76
CA LYS A 137 -5.06 -10.95 -17.40
C LYS A 137 -4.96 -11.60 -16.01
N LYS A 138 -3.80 -12.19 -15.68
CA LYS A 138 -3.60 -12.77 -14.36
C LYS A 138 -3.63 -11.70 -13.26
N ILE A 139 -2.99 -10.55 -13.48
CA ILE A 139 -3.01 -9.42 -12.54
C ILE A 139 -4.44 -8.94 -12.31
N LEU A 140 -5.24 -8.79 -13.37
CA LEU A 140 -6.64 -8.39 -13.26
C LEU A 140 -7.45 -9.39 -12.42
N SER A 141 -7.35 -10.69 -12.71
CA SER A 141 -8.06 -11.72 -11.93
C SER A 141 -7.67 -11.74 -10.45
N LEU A 142 -6.39 -11.49 -10.15
CA LEU A 142 -5.92 -11.40 -8.76
C LEU A 142 -6.44 -10.15 -8.06
N ARG A 143 -6.51 -9.01 -8.76
CA ARG A 143 -7.09 -7.78 -8.22
C ARG A 143 -8.57 -7.94 -7.90
N GLU A 144 -9.34 -8.56 -8.80
CA GLU A 144 -10.76 -8.86 -8.57
C GLU A 144 -10.95 -9.78 -7.36
N THR A 145 -10.14 -10.84 -7.25
CA THR A 145 -10.18 -11.75 -6.10
C THR A 145 -9.86 -11.03 -4.80
N LEU A 146 -8.84 -10.15 -4.81
CA LEU A 146 -8.45 -9.36 -3.66
C LEU A 146 -9.57 -8.39 -3.26
N GLN A 147 -10.17 -7.70 -4.21
CA GLN A 147 -11.29 -6.78 -3.97
C GLN A 147 -12.49 -7.52 -3.38
N SER A 148 -12.87 -8.67 -3.95
CA SER A 148 -13.93 -9.53 -3.43
C SER A 148 -13.67 -9.93 -1.97
N ARG A 149 -12.44 -10.36 -1.65
CA ARG A 149 -12.05 -10.73 -0.28
C ARG A 149 -12.05 -9.54 0.67
N LEU A 150 -11.60 -8.37 0.24
CA LEU A 150 -11.64 -7.16 1.06
C LEU A 150 -13.08 -6.78 1.39
N VAL A 151 -13.97 -6.74 0.40
CA VAL A 151 -15.40 -6.44 0.61
C VAL A 151 -16.01 -7.44 1.60
N HIS A 152 -15.77 -8.74 1.41
CA HIS A 152 -16.25 -9.76 2.32
C HIS A 152 -15.70 -9.59 3.74
N ASN A 153 -14.41 -9.29 3.88
CA ASN A 153 -13.80 -9.06 5.19
C ASN A 153 -14.37 -7.79 5.87
N THR A 154 -14.62 -6.72 5.11
CA THR A 154 -15.28 -5.52 5.62
C THR A 154 -16.70 -5.81 6.11
N HIS A 155 -17.46 -6.64 5.40
CA HIS A 155 -18.77 -7.10 5.88
C HIS A 155 -18.65 -7.89 7.18
N LEU A 156 -17.73 -8.86 7.27
CA LEU A 156 -17.52 -9.62 8.50
C LEU A 156 -17.10 -8.74 9.69
N LEU A 157 -16.30 -7.69 9.45
CA LEU A 157 -15.94 -6.73 10.50
C LEU A 157 -17.14 -5.90 10.96
N HIS A 158 -18.07 -5.59 10.05
CA HIS A 158 -19.31 -4.90 10.40
C HIS A 158 -20.21 -5.82 11.24
N ASP A 159 -20.44 -7.06 10.77
CA ASP A 159 -21.23 -8.06 11.48
C ASP A 159 -20.67 -8.33 12.88
N LEU A 160 -19.34 -8.39 13.02
CA LEU A 160 -18.66 -8.55 14.31
C LEU A 160 -18.86 -7.33 15.22
N GLY A 161 -18.87 -6.12 14.64
CA GLY A 161 -19.22 -4.90 15.37
C GLY A 161 -20.63 -4.94 15.94
N ASP A 162 -21.61 -5.29 15.09
CA ASP A 162 -23.01 -5.40 15.49
C ASP A 162 -23.20 -6.47 16.58
N GLN A 163 -22.55 -7.63 16.46
CA GLN A 163 -22.59 -8.68 17.48
C GLN A 163 -21.95 -8.26 18.80
N GLU A 164 -20.86 -7.49 18.78
CA GLU A 164 -20.26 -6.96 20.01
C GLU A 164 -21.14 -5.91 20.68
N ASP A 165 -21.83 -5.09 19.90
CA ASP A 165 -22.81 -4.13 20.42
C ASP A 165 -23.99 -4.85 21.09
N ASP A 166 -24.56 -5.87 20.42
CA ASP A 166 -25.61 -6.74 20.98
C ASP A 166 -25.14 -7.43 22.27
N ARG A 167 -23.91 -7.99 22.26
CA ARG A 167 -23.32 -8.64 23.43
C ARG A 167 -23.20 -7.68 24.61
N GLN A 168 -22.72 -6.45 24.35
CA GLN A 168 -22.61 -5.42 25.38
C GLN A 168 -24.00 -5.00 25.90
N GLU A 169 -25.01 -4.90 25.04
CA GLU A 169 -26.37 -4.57 25.48
C GLU A 169 -26.92 -5.65 26.40
N VAL A 170 -26.78 -6.93 26.03
CA VAL A 170 -27.18 -8.07 26.86
C VAL A 170 -26.40 -8.12 28.18
N GLU A 171 -25.10 -7.84 28.16
CA GLU A 171 -24.28 -7.81 29.37
C GLU A 171 -24.70 -6.68 30.31
N ARG A 172 -25.03 -5.49 29.77
CA ARG A 172 -25.58 -4.38 30.54
C ARG A 172 -26.96 -4.72 31.12
N SER A 173 -27.86 -5.29 30.32
CA SER A 173 -29.20 -5.67 30.78
C SER A 173 -29.15 -6.76 31.85
N LEU A 174 -28.27 -7.76 31.69
CA LEU A 174 -28.04 -8.81 32.67
C LEU A 174 -27.44 -8.25 33.96
N SER A 175 -26.45 -7.34 33.86
CA SER A 175 -25.87 -6.69 35.04
C SER A 175 -26.92 -5.88 35.82
N GLN A 176 -27.79 -5.15 35.12
CA GLN A 176 -28.90 -4.44 35.75
C GLN A 176 -29.93 -5.39 36.37
N ALA A 177 -30.27 -6.48 35.70
CA ALA A 177 -31.22 -7.47 36.19
C ALA A 177 -30.67 -8.23 37.40
N THR A 178 -29.41 -8.66 37.35
CA THR A 178 -28.73 -9.35 38.47
C THR A 178 -28.55 -8.42 39.66
N GLN A 179 -28.23 -7.13 39.47
CA GLN A 179 -28.21 -6.16 40.56
C GLN A 179 -29.58 -6.05 41.25
N LYS A 180 -30.68 -6.00 40.49
CA LYS A 180 -32.06 -5.99 41.02
C LYS A 180 -32.41 -7.30 41.74
N VAL A 181 -32.02 -8.45 41.19
CA VAL A 181 -32.30 -9.78 41.76
C VAL A 181 -31.47 -10.02 43.03
N VAL A 182 -30.17 -9.72 43.04
CA VAL A 182 -29.32 -9.81 44.24
C VAL A 182 -29.88 -8.91 45.34
N SER A 183 -30.31 -7.69 45.01
CA SER A 183 -30.96 -6.80 45.99
C SER A 183 -32.29 -7.35 46.52
N ARG A 184 -33.04 -8.15 45.75
CA ARG A 184 -34.26 -8.85 46.20
C ARG A 184 -33.99 -10.17 46.92
N MET A 185 -32.94 -10.91 46.55
CA MET A 185 -32.54 -12.16 47.20
C MET A 185 -32.01 -11.92 48.62
N TYR A 186 -31.38 -10.77 48.87
CA TYR A 186 -31.05 -10.34 50.23
C TYR A 186 -32.30 -10.04 51.09
N ASP A 187 -33.47 -9.81 50.47
CA ASP A 187 -34.75 -9.56 51.16
C ASP A 187 -35.62 -10.85 51.28
N GLY A 188 -35.24 -11.93 50.60
CA GLY A 188 -36.01 -13.17 50.53
C GLY A 188 -35.15 -14.40 50.83
N SER A 189 -35.17 -14.83 52.09
CA SER A 189 -34.58 -16.09 52.60
C SER A 189 -35.24 -17.33 51.97
N ASN A 190 -35.02 -17.61 50.69
CA ASN A 190 -35.35 -18.89 50.06
C ASN A 190 -34.17 -19.35 49.20
N VAL A 191 -33.05 -19.63 49.88
CA VAL A 191 -31.92 -20.34 49.30
C VAL A 191 -32.34 -21.80 49.16
N ALA A 192 -32.53 -22.29 47.92
CA ALA A 192 -32.85 -23.69 47.66
C ALA A 192 -31.87 -24.60 48.42
N THR A 193 -32.43 -25.45 49.28
CA THR A 193 -31.68 -26.26 50.24
C THR A 193 -30.85 -27.30 49.49
N ALA A 194 -29.77 -27.80 50.10
CA ALA A 194 -28.96 -28.85 49.47
C ALA A 194 -29.79 -30.11 49.16
N GLU A 195 -30.86 -30.37 49.94
CA GLU A 195 -31.81 -31.44 49.73
C GLU A 195 -32.71 -31.23 48.51
N ASP A 196 -33.23 -30.01 48.32
CA ASP A 196 -34.04 -29.66 47.14
C ASP A 196 -33.24 -29.90 45.85
N ARG A 197 -31.95 -29.56 45.85
CA ARG A 197 -31.04 -29.84 44.72
C ARG A 197 -30.82 -31.33 44.48
N ARG A 198 -30.78 -32.16 45.53
CA ARG A 198 -30.65 -33.62 45.39
C ARG A 198 -31.93 -34.23 44.82
N ASN A 199 -33.09 -33.79 45.32
CA ASN A 199 -34.40 -34.24 44.84
C ASN A 199 -34.59 -33.88 43.36
N LEU A 200 -34.19 -32.67 42.95
CA LEU A 200 -34.19 -32.26 41.54
C LEU A 200 -33.29 -33.13 40.67
N LYS A 201 -32.07 -33.45 41.12
CA LYS A 201 -31.18 -34.37 40.37
C LYS A 201 -31.78 -35.75 40.19
N PHE A 202 -32.44 -36.27 41.23
CA PHE A 202 -33.10 -37.57 41.17
C PHE A 202 -34.28 -37.56 40.19
N LEU A 203 -35.06 -36.48 40.20
CA LEU A 203 -36.18 -36.30 39.29
C LEU A 203 -35.73 -36.16 37.83
N ILE A 204 -34.62 -35.44 37.58
CA ILE A 204 -34.00 -35.36 36.25
C ILE A 204 -33.55 -36.74 35.76
N ALA A 205 -32.92 -37.55 36.63
CA ALA A 205 -32.50 -38.90 36.26
C ALA A 205 -33.68 -39.80 35.90
N ALA A 206 -34.77 -39.76 36.68
CA ALA A 206 -35.98 -40.52 36.40
C ALA A 206 -36.65 -40.09 35.08
N GLN A 207 -36.71 -38.77 34.82
CA GLN A 207 -37.26 -38.25 33.56
C GLN A 207 -36.40 -38.62 32.35
N GLN A 208 -35.09 -38.70 32.51
CA GLN A 208 -34.18 -39.13 31.44
C GLN A 208 -34.46 -40.60 31.06
N GLU A 209 -34.64 -41.46 32.06
CA GLU A 209 -34.99 -42.87 31.84
C GLU A 209 -36.36 -43.01 31.15
N GLU A 210 -37.33 -42.18 31.53
CA GLU A 210 -38.65 -42.14 30.88
C GLU A 210 -38.55 -41.66 29.42
N ILE A 211 -37.73 -40.64 29.13
CA ILE A 211 -37.46 -40.18 27.77
C ILE A 211 -36.82 -41.28 26.94
N ASP A 212 -35.83 -41.99 27.47
CA ASP A 212 -35.15 -43.08 26.78
C ASP A 212 -36.12 -44.24 26.48
N ALA A 213 -37.01 -44.56 27.42
CA ALA A 213 -38.07 -45.55 27.24
C ALA A 213 -39.06 -45.13 26.14
N LEU A 214 -39.51 -43.87 26.14
CA LEU A 214 -40.39 -43.33 25.11
C LEU A 214 -39.71 -43.27 23.74
N GLN A 215 -38.41 -42.94 23.67
CA GLN A 215 -37.65 -42.97 22.42
C GLN A 215 -37.52 -44.40 21.86
N ALA A 216 -37.35 -45.39 22.73
CA ALA A 216 -37.34 -46.80 22.35
C ALA A 216 -38.72 -47.24 21.84
N GLU A 217 -39.80 -46.81 22.47
CA GLU A 217 -41.17 -47.06 22.03
C GLU A 217 -41.45 -46.41 20.67
N VAL A 218 -41.09 -45.13 20.48
CA VAL A 218 -41.21 -44.43 19.19
C VAL A 218 -40.41 -45.16 18.10
N SER A 219 -39.21 -45.65 18.41
CA SER A 219 -38.39 -46.42 17.48
C SER A 219 -39.03 -47.77 17.12
N LEU A 220 -39.65 -48.45 18.08
CA LEU A 220 -40.42 -49.66 17.87
C LEU A 220 -41.67 -49.40 17.02
N LEU A 221 -42.40 -48.32 17.30
CA LEU A 221 -43.58 -47.91 16.53
C LEU A 221 -43.20 -47.51 15.10
N ARG A 222 -42.04 -46.85 14.91
CA ARG A 222 -41.49 -46.53 13.58
C ARG A 222 -41.14 -47.77 12.76
N SER A 223 -40.77 -48.87 13.41
CA SER A 223 -40.44 -50.15 12.75
C SER A 223 -41.66 -51.07 12.56
N LYS A 224 -42.69 -50.97 13.41
CA LYS A 224 -43.95 -51.74 13.29
C LYS A 224 -45.03 -51.07 12.43
N GLY A 225 -45.07 -49.74 12.39
CA GLY A 225 -45.93 -48.96 11.49
C GLY A 225 -45.19 -48.63 10.20
N GLY A 226 -45.17 -49.57 9.25
CA GLY A 226 -44.39 -49.47 8.03
C GLY A 226 -44.49 -48.12 7.30
N TYR A 227 -43.33 -47.64 6.84
CA TYR A 227 -43.08 -46.77 5.69
C TYR A 227 -44.25 -45.89 5.20
N LEU A 228 -44.64 -44.89 5.98
CA LEU A 228 -45.49 -43.80 5.47
C LEU A 228 -44.89 -42.45 5.91
N TYR A 229 -44.22 -41.82 4.93
CA TYR A 229 -43.72 -40.43 4.89
C TYR A 229 -42.55 -40.06 5.82
N THR A 230 -41.32 -40.35 5.37
CA THR A 230 -40.21 -39.40 5.56
C THR A 230 -39.91 -38.78 4.21
N PRO A 231 -40.10 -37.46 4.01
CA PRO A 231 -39.67 -36.82 2.78
C PRO A 231 -38.15 -36.90 2.70
N SER A 232 -37.67 -37.20 1.49
CA SER A 232 -36.26 -37.23 1.13
C SER A 232 -35.53 -35.97 1.63
N PRO A 233 -34.35 -36.10 2.26
CA PRO A 233 -33.51 -34.94 2.53
C PRO A 233 -32.98 -34.44 1.18
N SER A 234 -33.34 -33.21 0.83
CA SER A 234 -32.74 -32.48 -0.29
C SER A 234 -31.25 -32.26 0.01
N PHE A 235 -30.39 -32.74 -0.87
CA PHE A 235 -28.97 -32.39 -0.89
C PHE A 235 -28.79 -30.90 -1.22
N PRO A 236 -27.90 -30.17 -0.53
CA PRO A 236 -27.59 -28.79 -0.89
C PRO A 236 -26.63 -28.73 -2.08
N THR A 237 -26.94 -27.86 -3.03
CA THR A 237 -25.99 -27.24 -3.98
C THR A 237 -25.41 -25.98 -3.38
#